data_AF-A0A6C0CPE8-F1
#
_entry.id   AF-A0A6C0CPE8-F1
#
_cell.length_a   1.000
_cell.length_b   1.000
_cell.length_c   1.000
_cell.angle_alpha   90.00
_cell.angle_beta   90.00
_cell.angle_gamma   90.00
#
_symmetry.space_group_name_H-M   'P 1'
#
loop_
_entity.id
_entity.type
_entity.pdbx_description
1 polymer ?
#
loop_
_entity_poly.entity_id
_entity_poly.type
_entity_poly.pdbx_seq_one_letter_code
_entity_poly.pdbx_strand_id
1 'polypeptide(L)'
;MVVCVYSCNDVYKYKLAKTRENVLNGLYEKPFVEKPKKKFDNPRLRFRFREAIKEAHEICDSTKNSYECELAWHEVDELDDAMMRQGLKD
;
A
#
# COMPACT_ATOMS: atom_id res chain seq x y z
N MET A 1 -41.79 -20.48 -42.09
CA MET A 1 -41.11 -20.97 -40.88
C MET A 1 -40.49 -19.77 -40.17
N VAL A 2 -41.22 -19.12 -39.26
CA VAL A 2 -40.77 -17.91 -38.54
C VAL A 2 -41.13 -18.08 -37.07
N VAL A 3 -40.23 -18.67 -36.28
CA VAL A 3 -40.47 -18.87 -34.83
C VAL A 3 -39.30 -18.35 -33.98
N CYS A 4 -38.14 -18.01 -34.56
CA CYS A 4 -36.94 -17.68 -33.76
C CYS A 4 -36.67 -16.19 -33.47
N VAL A 5 -37.52 -15.24 -33.86
CA VAL A 5 -37.13 -13.81 -33.72
C VAL A 5 -37.39 -13.26 -32.30
N TYR A 6 -38.46 -13.69 -31.62
CA TYR A 6 -38.80 -13.20 -30.28
C TYR A 6 -38.16 -14.03 -29.15
N SER A 7 -38.18 -15.36 -29.26
CA SER A 7 -37.64 -16.29 -28.26
C SER A 7 -36.11 -16.18 -28.12
N CYS A 8 -35.38 -16.03 -29.22
CA CYS A 8 -33.92 -15.91 -29.17
C CYS A 8 -33.44 -14.60 -28.51
N ASN A 9 -34.24 -13.53 -28.58
CA ASN A 9 -33.91 -12.24 -27.99
C ASN A 9 -34.03 -12.29 -26.45
N ASP A 10 -35.03 -13.02 -25.94
CA ASP A 10 -35.22 -13.21 -24.50
C ASP A 10 -34.12 -14.09 -23.90
N VAL A 11 -33.78 -15.18 -24.59
CA VAL A 11 -32.64 -16.05 -24.21
C VAL A 11 -31.31 -15.28 -24.24
N TYR A 12 -31.10 -14.39 -25.22
CA TYR A 12 -29.91 -13.55 -25.30
C TYR A 12 -29.82 -12.58 -24.12
N LYS A 13 -30.91 -11.87 -23.80
CA LYS A 13 -30.97 -10.94 -22.66
C LYS A 13 -30.73 -11.65 -21.34
N TYR A 14 -31.33 -12.83 -21.15
CA TYR A 14 -31.11 -13.67 -19.98
C TYR A 14 -29.63 -14.07 -19.85
N LYS A 15 -29.01 -14.58 -20.92
CA LYS A 15 -27.58 -14.95 -20.93
C LYS A 15 -26.68 -13.76 -20.62
N LEU A 16 -26.99 -12.58 -21.17
CA LEU A 16 -26.24 -11.36 -20.90
C LEU A 16 -26.35 -10.95 -19.43
N ALA A 17 -27.56 -10.98 -18.86
CA ALA A 17 -27.78 -10.68 -17.45
C ALA A 17 -27.04 -11.66 -16.54
N LYS A 18 -27.12 -12.97 -16.82
CA LYS A 18 -26.44 -14.00 -16.04
C LYS A 18 -24.92 -13.90 -16.11
N THR A 19 -24.39 -13.57 -17.29
CA THR A 19 -22.95 -13.34 -17.46
C THR A 19 -22.49 -12.15 -16.61
N ARG A 20 -23.25 -11.05 -16.61
CA ARG A 20 -22.94 -9.87 -15.77
C ARG A 20 -22.95 -10.22 -14.30
N GLU A 21 -23.97 -10.93 -13.82
CA GLU A 21 -24.07 -11.40 -12.43
C GLU A 21 -22.86 -12.26 -12.06
N ASN A 22 -22.51 -13.27 -12.85
CA ASN A 22 -21.38 -14.15 -12.57
C ASN A 22 -20.03 -13.40 -12.54
N VAL A 23 -19.83 -12.44 -13.45
CA VAL A 23 -18.61 -11.62 -13.49
C VAL A 23 -18.53 -10.72 -12.25
N LEU A 24 -19.65 -10.09 -11.86
CA LEU A 24 -19.70 -9.25 -10.66
C LEU A 24 -19.44 -10.07 -9.41
N ASN A 25 -20.10 -11.22 -9.25
CA ASN A 25 -19.87 -12.11 -8.11
C ASN A 25 -18.40 -12.58 -8.06
N GLY A 26 -17.83 -12.98 -9.21
CA GLY A 26 -16.42 -13.37 -9.27
C GLY A 26 -15.43 -12.24 -8.95
N LEU A 27 -15.81 -10.98 -9.17
CA LEU A 27 -14.98 -9.81 -8.87
C LEU A 27 -15.11 -9.38 -7.40
N TYR A 28 -16.33 -9.34 -6.88
CA TYR A 28 -16.64 -8.74 -5.57
C TYR A 28 -16.76 -9.75 -4.43
N GLU A 29 -17.19 -10.99 -4.69
CA GLU A 29 -17.25 -12.06 -3.68
C GLU A 29 -15.91 -12.80 -3.55
N LYS A 30 -14.89 -12.38 -4.33
CA LYS A 30 -13.57 -12.97 -4.24
C LYS A 30 -13.01 -12.73 -2.84
N PRO A 31 -12.67 -13.79 -2.08
CA PRO A 31 -12.09 -13.62 -0.76
C PRO A 31 -10.79 -12.83 -0.90
N PHE A 32 -10.60 -11.86 -0.01
CA PHE A 32 -9.36 -11.13 0.08
C PHE A 32 -8.24 -12.11 0.43
N VAL A 33 -7.35 -12.38 -0.52
CA VAL A 33 -6.16 -13.18 -0.29
C VAL A 33 -5.03 -12.22 0.05
N GLU A 34 -4.74 -12.08 1.34
CA GLU A 34 -3.52 -11.40 1.79
C GLU A 34 -2.31 -12.16 1.23
N LYS A 35 -1.59 -11.52 0.31
CA LYS A 35 -0.29 -12.05 -0.09
C LYS A 35 0.64 -11.91 1.12
N PRO A 36 1.38 -12.98 1.50
CA PRO A 36 2.35 -12.86 2.57
C PRO A 36 3.38 -11.78 2.19
N LYS A 37 3.41 -10.69 2.96
CA LYS A 37 4.45 -9.66 2.80
C LYS A 37 5.77 -10.30 3.18
N LYS A 38 6.69 -10.45 2.22
CA LYS A 38 8.07 -10.84 2.53
C LYS A 38 8.68 -9.71 3.37
N LYS A 39 8.93 -9.97 4.65
CA LYS A 39 9.75 -9.10 5.48
C LYS A 39 11.17 -9.16 4.94
N PHE A 40 11.61 -8.09 4.30
CA PHE A 40 12.99 -7.94 3.89
C PHE A 40 13.73 -7.20 4.99
N ASP A 41 14.76 -7.80 5.57
CA ASP A 41 15.61 -7.09 6.54
C ASP A 41 16.46 -6.06 5.79
N ASN A 42 16.46 -4.82 6.29
CA ASN A 42 17.26 -3.73 5.74
C ASN A 42 18.19 -3.18 6.83
N PRO A 43 19.32 -3.85 7.10
CA PRO A 43 20.26 -3.43 8.13
C PRO A 43 20.78 -2.02 7.87
N ARG A 44 21.00 -1.65 6.61
CA ARG A 44 21.47 -0.30 6.23
C ARG A 44 20.49 0.79 6.67
N LEU A 45 19.20 0.61 6.44
CA LEU A 45 18.18 1.58 6.86
C LEU A 45 18.13 1.70 8.39
N ARG A 46 18.22 0.58 9.12
CA ARG A 46 18.27 0.57 10.59
C ARG A 46 19.50 1.30 11.13
N PHE A 47 20.66 1.10 10.52
CA PHE A 47 21.87 1.82 10.90
C PHE A 47 21.74 3.31 10.61
N ARG A 48 21.29 3.69 9.39
CA ARG A 48 21.12 5.11 9.05
C ARG A 48 20.13 5.82 9.96
N PHE A 49 19.02 5.17 10.33
CA PHE A 49 18.04 5.73 11.28
C PHE A 49 18.67 6.01 12.65
N ARG A 50 19.45 5.07 13.19
CA ARG A 50 20.16 5.27 14.47
C ARG A 50 21.22 6.36 14.39
N GLU A 51 21.91 6.47 13.26
CA GLU A 51 22.89 7.53 13.03
C GLU A 51 22.21 8.90 12.93
N ALA A 52 21.11 9.00 12.19
CA ALA A 52 20.35 10.24 12.04
C ALA A 52 19.82 10.77 13.38
N ILE A 53 19.37 9.88 14.29
CA ILE A 53 18.96 10.29 15.65
C ILE A 53 20.12 10.91 16.42
N LYS A 54 21.31 10.30 16.35
CA LYS A 54 22.50 10.84 17.02
C LYS A 54 22.90 12.19 16.43
N GLU A 55 22.91 12.28 15.11
CA GLU A 55 23.22 13.50 14.35
C GLU A 55 22.25 14.63 14.70
N ALA A 56 20.95 14.34 14.78
CA ALA A 56 19.93 15.31 15.20
C ALA A 56 20.18 15.82 16.64
N HIS A 57 20.51 14.94 17.58
CA HIS A 57 20.87 15.36 18.94
C HIS A 57 22.13 16.24 18.96
N GLU A 58 23.20 15.83 18.28
CA GLU A 58 24.46 16.59 18.21
C GLU A 58 24.26 17.98 17.60
N ILE A 59 23.52 18.07 16.49
CA ILE A 59 23.20 19.34 15.83
C ILE A 59 22.35 20.21 16.76
N CYS A 60 21.24 19.69 17.29
CA CYS A 60 20.32 20.46 18.13
C CYS A 60 20.91 20.92 19.47
N ASP A 61 21.88 20.19 20.02
CA ASP A 61 22.61 20.62 21.21
C ASP A 61 23.56 21.79 20.91
N SER A 62 24.19 21.78 19.72
CA SER A 62 25.10 22.83 19.26
C SER A 62 24.40 24.09 18.75
N THR A 63 23.23 23.95 18.11
CA THR A 63 22.47 25.02 17.45
C THR A 63 20.99 24.98 17.85
N LYS A 64 20.71 25.23 19.13
CA LYS A 64 19.33 25.22 19.66
C LYS A 64 18.40 26.14 18.86
N ASN A 65 17.26 25.60 18.42
CA ASN A 65 16.22 26.27 17.62
C ASN A 65 16.72 26.84 16.28
N SER A 66 17.76 26.24 15.70
CA SER A 66 18.22 26.59 14.36
C SER A 66 17.49 25.78 13.29
N TYR A 67 17.48 26.31 12.06
CA TYR A 67 16.91 25.61 10.91
C TYR A 67 17.60 24.26 10.65
N GLU A 68 18.90 24.16 10.94
CA GLU A 68 19.68 22.93 10.83
C GLU A 68 19.19 21.84 11.79
N CYS A 69 18.79 22.21 13.02
CA CYS A 69 18.20 21.28 13.98
C CYS A 69 16.82 20.78 13.48
N GLU A 70 15.99 21.66 12.93
CA GLU A 70 14.70 21.27 12.33
C GLU A 70 14.89 20.32 11.15
N LEU A 71 15.85 20.61 10.26
CA LEU A 71 16.19 19.74 9.13
C LEU A 71 16.69 18.36 9.57
N ALA A 72 17.51 18.31 10.63
CA ALA A 72 18.02 17.04 11.14
C ALA A 72 16.90 16.15 11.68
N TRP A 73 15.93 16.72 12.43
CA TRP A 73 14.76 15.98 12.87
C TRP A 73 13.82 15.60 11.73
N HIS A 74 13.70 16.44 10.70
CA HIS A 74 12.96 16.09 9.49
C HIS A 74 13.56 14.85 8.78
N GLU A 75 14.88 14.70 8.75
CA GLU A 75 15.49 13.48 8.21
C GLU A 75 15.14 12.24 9.05
N VAL A 76 15.17 12.36 10.38
CA VAL A 76 14.79 11.26 11.29
C VAL A 76 13.35 10.81 11.02
N ASP A 77 12.42 11.75 10.88
CA ASP A 77 11.01 11.46 10.61
C ASP A 77 10.83 10.71 9.29
N GLU A 78 11.50 11.14 8.21
CA GLU A 78 11.44 10.46 6.90
C GLU A 78 11.98 9.02 6.96
N LEU A 79 13.05 8.81 7.72
CA LEU A 79 13.64 7.48 7.92
C LEU A 79 12.73 6.58 8.78
N ASP A 80 12.05 7.14 9.78
CA ASP A 80 11.09 6.42 10.60
C ASP A 80 9.89 5.95 9.78
N ASP A 81 9.37 6.84 8.95
CA ASP A 81 8.32 6.60 7.98
C ASP A 81 8.71 5.47 7.00
N ALA A 82 9.96 5.50 6.50
CA ALA A 82 10.49 4.44 5.65
C ALA A 82 10.56 3.08 6.39
N MET A 83 10.94 3.07 7.67
CA MET A 83 10.95 1.86 8.49
C MET A 83 9.54 1.30 8.71
N MET A 84 8.55 2.15 9.00
CA MET A 84 7.15 1.75 9.15
C MET A 84 6.58 1.17 7.86
N ARG A 85 6.82 1.82 6.72
CA ARG A 85 6.37 1.35 5.39
C ARG A 85 6.97 -0.01 5.04
N GLN A 86 8.20 -0.29 5.46
CA GLN A 86 8.87 -1.57 5.26
C GLN A 86 8.54 -2.62 6.32
N GLY A 87 7.79 -2.27 7.38
CA GLY A 87 7.49 -3.18 8.48
C GLY A 87 8.73 -3.64 9.25
N LEU A 88 9.72 -2.75 9.35
CA LEU A 88 11.01 -2.96 10.03
C LEU A 88 11.04 -2.41 11.46
N LYS A 89 10.01 -1.64 11.84
CA LYS A 89 9.80 -1.12 13.18
C LYS A 89 8.87 -2.09 13.92
N ASP A 90 9.32 -2.58 15.06
CA ASP A 90 8.56 -3.46 15.97
C ASP A 90 7.61 -2.65 16.86
#